data_AF-A0AAW9XAH8-F1
#
_entry.id   AF-A0AAW9XAH8-F1
#
_cell.length_a   1.000
_cell.length_b   1.000
_cell.length_c   1.000
_cell.angle_alpha   90.00
_cell.angle_beta   90.00
_cell.angle_gamma   90.00
#
_symmetry.space_group_name_H-M   'P 1'
#
loop_
_entity.id
_entity.type
_entity.pdbx_description
1 polymer ?
#
loop_
_entity_poly.entity_id
_entity_poly.type
_entity_poly.pdbx_seq_one_letter_code
_entity_poly.pdbx_strand_id
1 'polypeptide(L)'
;DYAEQVKKLLDKHVTGVEVREPDGVYEVGKMGKSEKPEEWDNNKTRNETDIIKTRVTKMIEQELRDDPYAQEAFSRLLRMAIEEAEKLFDHPLKQYLLFREFEEQVEARKLSDIPDALAVNKHAQAYYGVFKKELPEVFAVNDVQVQDKWTKLAFEVDNIIVKAVAENSLNPQDIEKVVKTSLLP
;
A
#
# COMPACT_ATOMS: atom_id res chain seq x y z
N ASP A 1 -7.83 -14.35 -5.60
CA ASP A 1 -7.53 -13.61 -4.37
C ASP A 1 -6.04 -13.51 -4.08
N TYR A 2 -5.45 -12.34 -4.32
CA TYR A 2 -4.04 -12.07 -3.99
C TYR A 2 -3.81 -11.98 -2.47
N ALA A 3 -4.79 -11.42 -1.74
CA ALA A 3 -4.80 -11.33 -0.28
C ALA A 3 -4.71 -12.73 0.37
N GLU A 4 -5.53 -13.69 -0.07
CA GLU A 4 -5.48 -15.07 0.47
C GLU A 4 -4.11 -15.74 0.22
N GLN A 5 -3.49 -15.48 -0.93
CA GLN A 5 -2.16 -16.02 -1.22
C GLN A 5 -1.06 -15.36 -0.39
N VAL A 6 -1.15 -14.05 -0.14
CA VAL A 6 -0.21 -13.33 0.74
C VAL A 6 -0.37 -13.82 2.17
N LYS A 7 -1.61 -13.96 2.66
CA LYS A 7 -1.91 -14.53 3.98
C LYS A 7 -1.40 -15.96 4.11
N LYS A 8 -1.58 -16.81 3.09
CA LYS A 8 -1.07 -18.20 3.11
C LYS A 8 0.46 -18.26 3.10
N LEU A 9 1.12 -17.35 2.38
CA LEU A 9 2.58 -17.22 2.44
C LEU A 9 3.03 -16.69 3.81
N LEU A 10 2.31 -15.74 4.39
CA LEU A 10 2.59 -15.23 5.73
C LEU A 10 2.44 -16.35 6.78
N ASP A 11 1.29 -17.04 6.79
CA ASP A 11 0.97 -18.11 7.74
C ASP A 11 1.95 -19.30 7.64
N LYS A 12 2.43 -19.63 6.43
CA LYS A 12 3.45 -20.67 6.23
C LYS A 12 4.79 -20.30 6.87
N HIS A 13 5.12 -19.01 6.87
CA HIS A 13 6.37 -18.50 7.44
C HIS A 13 6.24 -18.12 8.92
N VAL A 14 5.02 -18.03 9.45
CA VAL A 14 4.71 -17.68 10.85
C VAL A 14 4.40 -18.92 11.72
N THR A 15 4.26 -20.11 11.13
CA THR A 15 3.98 -21.34 11.90
C THR A 15 5.26 -21.97 12.45
N GLY A 16 5.51 -21.79 13.75
CA GLY A 16 6.50 -22.59 14.45
C GLY A 16 7.00 -22.19 15.84
N VAL A 17 6.45 -21.19 16.55
CA VAL A 17 6.72 -21.03 18.00
C VAL A 17 5.45 -20.57 18.70
N GLU A 18 5.08 -21.27 19.77
CA GLU A 18 3.94 -21.01 20.63
C GLU A 18 3.76 -19.53 20.95
N VAL A 19 2.51 -19.10 20.79
CA VAL A 19 1.98 -17.82 21.24
C VAL A 19 2.27 -17.66 22.74
N ARG A 20 3.19 -16.76 23.07
CA ARG A 20 3.09 -15.98 24.30
C ARG A 20 2.71 -14.57 23.88
N GLU A 21 1.41 -14.27 23.94
CA GLU A 21 0.94 -12.90 23.96
C GLU A 21 1.61 -12.20 25.15
N PRO A 22 2.47 -11.18 24.94
CA PRO A 22 2.77 -10.27 26.01
C PRO A 22 1.53 -9.38 26.19
N ASP A 23 0.92 -9.46 27.36
CA ASP A 23 -0.04 -8.47 27.87
C ASP A 23 0.59 -7.07 27.73
N GLY A 24 0.16 -6.32 26.72
CA GLY A 24 0.81 -5.05 26.39
C GLY A 24 0.38 -4.48 25.06
N VAL A 25 -0.87 -4.07 24.96
CA VAL A 25 -1.28 -3.02 24.02
C VAL A 25 -0.31 -1.83 24.19
N TYR A 26 0.44 -1.50 23.15
CA TYR A 26 1.06 -0.18 23.00
C TYR A 26 0.91 0.22 21.52
N GLU A 27 -0.18 0.91 21.20
CA GLU A 27 -0.32 2.38 21.19
C GLU A 27 0.44 3.08 20.05
N VAL A 28 -0.41 3.55 19.14
CA VAL A 28 -0.32 4.70 18.24
C VAL A 28 0.79 5.71 18.60
N GLY A 29 1.76 5.91 17.70
CA GLY A 29 2.69 7.04 17.76
C GLY A 29 4.12 6.73 18.19
N LYS A 30 4.84 5.83 17.50
CA LYS A 30 6.32 5.81 17.55
C LYS A 30 6.95 6.98 16.75
N MET A 31 6.43 8.20 16.90
CA MET A 31 7.24 9.41 16.66
C MET A 31 8.15 9.57 17.88
N GLY A 32 9.44 9.24 17.74
CA GLY A 32 10.47 9.71 18.68
C GLY A 32 11.27 8.68 19.46
N LYS A 33 11.10 7.37 19.24
CA LYS A 33 12.10 6.40 19.75
C LYS A 33 13.08 6.09 18.63
N SER A 34 14.27 6.69 18.71
CA SER A 34 15.47 6.24 18.01
C SER A 34 15.86 4.87 18.55
N GLU A 35 15.05 3.85 18.25
CA GLU A 35 15.41 2.48 18.52
C GLU A 35 16.59 2.16 17.61
N LYS A 36 17.78 1.99 18.20
CA LYS A 36 18.99 1.60 17.48
C LYS A 36 18.89 0.10 17.21
N PRO A 37 18.55 -0.31 15.99
CA PRO A 37 18.36 -1.72 15.69
C PRO A 37 19.71 -2.46 15.74
N GLU A 38 20.81 -1.72 15.63
CA GLU A 38 22.20 -2.16 15.79
C GLU A 38 22.54 -2.69 17.19
N GLU A 39 21.83 -2.22 18.23
CA GLU A 39 22.06 -2.65 19.63
C GLU A 39 21.14 -3.81 20.04
N TRP A 40 20.28 -4.29 19.15
CA TRP A 40 19.34 -5.36 19.44
C TRP A 40 19.99 -6.74 19.33
N ASP A 41 19.60 -7.64 20.24
CA ASP A 41 19.92 -9.05 20.11
C ASP A 41 19.18 -9.67 18.91
N ASN A 42 19.75 -10.71 18.32
CA ASN A 42 19.21 -11.39 17.14
C ASN A 42 17.76 -11.85 17.33
N ASN A 43 17.39 -12.30 18.53
CA ASN A 43 16.02 -12.72 18.84
C ASN A 43 15.04 -11.54 18.81
N LYS A 44 15.46 -10.38 19.35
CA LYS A 44 14.65 -9.17 19.34
C LYS A 44 14.44 -8.66 17.91
N THR A 45 15.49 -8.62 17.12
CA THR A 45 15.43 -8.17 15.72
C THR A 45 14.51 -9.04 14.87
N ARG A 46 14.53 -10.36 15.07
CA ARG A 46 13.59 -11.28 14.41
C ARG A 46 12.15 -11.02 14.81
N ASN A 47 11.87 -10.91 16.11
CA ASN A 47 10.52 -10.62 16.60
C ASN A 47 9.97 -9.30 16.05
N GLU A 48 10.78 -8.23 16.05
CA GLU A 48 10.36 -6.94 15.49
C GLU A 48 10.15 -7.01 13.97
N THR A 49 10.96 -7.81 13.26
CA THR A 49 10.76 -8.07 11.83
C THR A 49 9.43 -8.77 11.58
N ASP A 50 9.07 -9.77 12.38
CA ASP A 50 7.80 -10.50 12.26
C ASP A 50 6.59 -9.60 12.58
N ILE A 51 6.72 -8.70 13.56
CA ILE A 51 5.71 -7.68 13.88
C ILE A 51 5.48 -6.77 12.68
N ILE A 52 6.55 -6.24 12.08
CA ILE A 52 6.45 -5.36 10.91
C ILE A 52 5.83 -6.11 9.73
N LYS A 53 6.26 -7.35 9.47
CA LYS A 53 5.70 -8.19 8.39
C LYS A 53 4.19 -8.38 8.54
N THR A 54 3.73 -8.62 9.76
CA THR A 54 2.29 -8.76 10.06
C THR A 54 1.56 -7.44 9.90
N ARG A 55 2.13 -6.32 10.38
CA ARG A 55 1.53 -4.99 10.25
C ARG A 55 1.40 -4.56 8.80
N VAL A 56 2.46 -4.72 8.02
CA VAL A 56 2.49 -4.41 6.59
C VAL A 56 1.45 -5.22 5.82
N THR A 57 1.34 -6.52 6.11
CA THR A 57 0.31 -7.36 5.50
C THR A 57 -1.09 -6.82 5.81
N LYS A 58 -1.35 -6.47 7.08
CA LYS A 58 -2.62 -5.89 7.49
C LYS A 58 -2.89 -4.53 6.84
N MET A 59 -1.88 -3.68 6.68
CA MET A 59 -2.00 -2.41 5.96
C MET A 59 -2.40 -2.64 4.50
N ILE A 60 -1.73 -3.54 3.78
CA ILE A 60 -2.07 -3.87 2.39
C ILE A 60 -3.49 -4.45 2.27
N GLU A 61 -3.95 -5.22 3.25
CA GLU A 61 -5.29 -5.83 3.22
C GLU A 61 -6.42 -4.90 3.65
N GLN A 62 -6.17 -3.97 4.57
CA GLN A 62 -7.20 -3.14 5.20
C GLN A 62 -7.15 -1.70 4.69
N GLU A 63 -5.96 -1.10 4.69
CA GLU A 63 -5.75 0.31 4.34
C GLU A 63 -5.63 0.54 2.84
N LEU A 64 -5.48 -0.50 2.01
CA LEU A 64 -5.42 -0.40 0.55
C LEU A 64 -6.66 -0.96 -0.15
N ARG A 65 -7.78 -1.19 0.58
CA ARG A 65 -9.04 -1.67 -0.02
C ARG A 65 -9.67 -0.69 -0.99
N ASP A 66 -9.39 0.59 -0.80
CA ASP A 66 -9.80 1.70 -1.65
C ASP A 66 -9.03 1.74 -3.00
N ASP A 67 -7.88 1.06 -3.10
CA ASP A 67 -7.08 1.00 -4.32
C ASP A 67 -6.71 -0.45 -4.68
N PRO A 68 -7.52 -1.11 -5.52
CA PRO A 68 -7.24 -2.47 -6.00
C PRO A 68 -5.92 -2.61 -6.77
N TYR A 69 -5.44 -1.55 -7.42
CA TYR A 69 -4.18 -1.58 -8.16
C TYR A 69 -2.99 -1.52 -7.20
N ALA A 70 -3.01 -0.59 -6.25
CA ALA A 70 -1.96 -0.49 -5.25
C ALA A 70 -1.89 -1.76 -4.39
N GLN A 71 -3.02 -2.32 -4.01
CA GLN A 71 -3.07 -3.59 -3.28
C GLN A 71 -2.33 -4.71 -4.05
N GLU A 72 -2.57 -4.84 -5.35
CA GLU A 72 -1.92 -5.84 -6.20
C GLU A 72 -0.41 -5.56 -6.36
N ALA A 73 -0.03 -4.30 -6.56
CA ALA A 73 1.36 -3.89 -6.69
C ALA A 73 2.16 -4.13 -5.39
N PHE A 74 1.68 -3.66 -4.25
CA PHE A 74 2.32 -3.87 -2.95
C PHE A 74 2.31 -5.33 -2.52
N SER A 75 1.27 -6.10 -2.86
CA SER A 75 1.27 -7.55 -2.62
C SER A 75 2.39 -8.27 -3.39
N ARG A 76 2.68 -7.84 -4.62
CA ARG A 76 3.82 -8.36 -5.40
C ARG A 76 5.16 -7.95 -4.79
N LEU A 77 5.29 -6.68 -4.43
CA LEU A 77 6.51 -6.15 -3.80
C LEU A 77 6.79 -6.82 -2.45
N LEU A 78 5.77 -7.08 -1.63
CA LEU A 78 5.93 -7.79 -0.36
C LEU A 78 6.50 -9.20 -0.57
N ARG A 79 6.06 -9.92 -1.61
CA ARG A 79 6.62 -11.25 -1.94
C ARG A 79 8.09 -11.15 -2.34
N MET A 80 8.46 -10.15 -3.14
CA MET A 80 9.84 -9.92 -3.52
C MET A 80 10.71 -9.56 -2.31
N ALA A 81 10.21 -8.70 -1.42
CA ALA A 81 10.89 -8.33 -0.18
C ALA A 81 11.11 -9.53 0.75
N ILE A 82 10.14 -10.46 0.82
CA ILE A 82 10.29 -11.71 1.56
C ILE A 82 11.38 -12.59 0.94
N GLU A 83 11.40 -12.75 -0.39
CA GLU A 83 12.42 -13.54 -1.08
C GLU A 83 13.82 -12.93 -0.93
N GLU A 84 13.93 -11.61 -0.98
CA GLU A 84 15.19 -10.89 -0.76
C GLU A 84 15.65 -11.02 0.70
N ALA A 85 14.73 -10.90 1.67
CA ALA A 85 15.02 -11.13 3.08
C ALA A 85 15.49 -12.58 3.34
N GLU A 86 14.91 -13.57 2.66
CA GLU A 86 15.34 -14.98 2.73
C GLU A 86 16.76 -15.17 2.18
N LYS A 87 17.14 -14.45 1.12
CA LYS A 87 18.54 -14.47 0.60
C LYS A 87 19.52 -13.82 1.58
N LEU A 88 19.05 -12.89 2.41
CA LEU A 88 19.82 -12.19 3.44
C LEU A 88 19.85 -12.93 4.79
N PHE A 89 19.53 -14.24 4.82
CA PHE A 89 19.28 -15.07 6.02
C PHE A 89 20.27 -14.88 7.19
N ASP A 90 21.53 -14.57 6.90
CA ASP A 90 22.59 -14.41 7.90
C ASP A 90 22.64 -13.01 8.55
N HIS A 91 21.73 -12.09 8.20
CA HIS A 91 21.72 -10.72 8.70
C HIS A 91 20.33 -10.26 9.19
N PRO A 92 19.94 -10.63 10.43
CA PRO A 92 18.67 -10.21 11.03
C PRO A 92 18.45 -8.69 11.00
N LEU A 93 19.52 -7.92 11.24
CA LEU A 93 19.49 -6.45 11.19
C LEU A 93 19.11 -5.90 9.80
N LYS A 94 19.65 -6.49 8.73
CA LYS A 94 19.35 -6.06 7.36
C LYS A 94 17.91 -6.41 6.98
N GLN A 95 17.42 -7.56 7.42
CA GLN A 95 16.03 -7.96 7.20
C GLN A 95 15.06 -6.97 7.89
N TYR A 96 15.34 -6.61 9.15
CA TYR A 96 14.55 -5.61 9.86
C TYR A 96 14.53 -4.27 9.12
N LEU A 97 15.69 -3.77 8.69
CA LEU A 97 15.79 -2.50 7.96
C LEU A 97 15.02 -2.53 6.63
N LEU A 98 15.12 -3.64 5.88
CA LEU A 98 14.39 -3.83 4.62
C LEU A 98 12.88 -3.78 4.84
N PHE A 99 12.35 -4.51 5.82
CA PHE A 99 10.92 -4.52 6.12
C PHE A 99 10.42 -3.19 6.69
N ARG A 100 11.26 -2.48 7.46
CA ARG A 100 10.94 -1.14 7.95
C ARG A 100 10.84 -0.12 6.82
N GLU A 101 11.81 -0.11 5.89
CA GLU A 101 11.73 0.76 4.71
C GLU A 101 10.49 0.40 3.87
N PHE A 102 10.20 -0.88 3.72
CA PHE A 102 9.00 -1.33 3.02
C PHE A 102 7.71 -0.89 3.71
N GLU A 103 7.65 -0.93 5.05
CA GLU A 103 6.52 -0.41 5.83
C GLU A 103 6.30 1.09 5.57
N GLU A 104 7.36 1.88 5.59
CA GLU A 104 7.30 3.33 5.29
C GLU A 104 6.81 3.58 3.85
N GLN A 105 7.22 2.76 2.87
CA GLN A 105 6.74 2.87 1.49
C GLN A 105 5.24 2.55 1.36
N VAL A 106 4.76 1.52 2.07
CA VAL A 106 3.33 1.14 2.08
C VAL A 106 2.50 2.19 2.81
N GLU A 107 2.99 2.73 3.94
CA GLU A 107 2.32 3.79 4.70
C GLU A 107 2.20 5.08 3.88
N ALA A 108 3.30 5.47 3.21
CA ALA A 108 3.31 6.61 2.32
C ALA A 108 2.55 6.36 1.00
N ARG A 109 2.08 5.13 0.75
CA ARG A 109 1.51 4.65 -0.51
C ARG A 109 2.38 5.04 -1.72
N LYS A 110 3.69 5.06 -1.55
CA LYS A 110 4.64 5.42 -2.62
C LYS A 110 4.87 4.21 -3.50
N LEU A 111 4.23 4.22 -4.66
CA LEU A 111 4.57 3.31 -5.75
C LEU A 111 5.46 4.05 -6.72
N SER A 112 6.62 3.48 -7.08
CA SER A 112 7.54 4.02 -8.09
C SER A 112 6.87 4.30 -9.44
N ASP A 113 5.74 3.64 -9.65
CA ASP A 113 4.91 3.65 -10.83
C ASP A 113 3.84 4.75 -10.87
N ILE A 114 3.66 5.48 -9.76
CA ILE A 114 2.64 6.52 -9.61
C ILE A 114 3.34 7.86 -9.36
N PRO A 115 2.97 8.93 -10.07
CA PRO A 115 3.53 10.26 -9.87
C PRO A 115 3.37 10.77 -8.42
N ASP A 116 4.45 11.30 -7.83
CA ASP A 116 4.45 11.90 -6.48
C ASP A 116 3.40 13.02 -6.31
N ALA A 117 3.00 13.66 -7.40
CA ALA A 117 1.93 14.67 -7.40
C ALA A 117 0.60 14.12 -6.86
N LEU A 118 0.32 12.82 -7.07
CA LEU A 118 -0.88 12.15 -6.59
C LEU A 118 -0.79 11.69 -5.14
N ALA A 119 0.41 11.70 -4.52
CA ALA A 119 0.58 11.31 -3.12
C ALA A 119 -0.18 12.23 -2.13
N VAL A 120 -0.55 13.44 -2.57
CA VAL A 120 -1.36 14.39 -1.79
C VAL A 120 -2.81 13.92 -1.67
N ASN A 121 -3.32 13.14 -2.63
CA ASN A 121 -4.71 12.69 -2.67
C ASN A 121 -4.82 11.19 -2.97
N LYS A 122 -5.10 10.44 -1.91
CA LYS A 122 -5.28 8.98 -1.92
C LYS A 122 -6.33 8.49 -2.92
N HIS A 123 -7.41 9.25 -3.13
CA HIS A 123 -8.47 8.87 -4.07
C HIS A 123 -8.03 9.10 -5.52
N ALA A 124 -7.40 10.24 -5.81
CA ALA A 124 -6.82 10.51 -7.12
C ALA A 124 -5.76 9.47 -7.51
N GLN A 125 -4.95 9.04 -6.54
CA GLN A 125 -4.01 7.93 -6.73
C GLN A 125 -4.71 6.63 -7.13
N ALA A 126 -5.81 6.27 -6.47
CA ALA A 126 -6.57 5.07 -6.79
C ALA A 126 -7.16 5.12 -8.21
N TYR A 127 -7.70 6.28 -8.64
CA TYR A 127 -8.19 6.45 -10.02
C TYR A 127 -7.06 6.29 -11.04
N TYR A 128 -5.87 6.83 -10.76
CA TYR A 128 -4.71 6.66 -11.62
C TYR A 128 -4.28 5.18 -11.73
N GLY A 129 -4.30 4.45 -10.61
CA GLY A 129 -4.03 3.01 -10.59
C GLY A 129 -5.01 2.22 -11.47
N VAL A 130 -6.30 2.59 -11.44
CA VAL A 130 -7.32 1.99 -12.32
C VAL A 130 -7.04 2.30 -13.78
N PHE A 131 -6.69 3.55 -14.13
CA PHE A 131 -6.34 3.90 -15.52
C PHE A 131 -5.17 3.06 -16.03
N LYS A 132 -4.14 2.85 -15.20
CA LYS A 132 -2.99 2.03 -15.57
C LYS A 132 -3.34 0.56 -15.77
N LYS A 133 -4.29 0.03 -14.98
CA LYS A 133 -4.78 -1.35 -15.10
C LYS A 133 -5.60 -1.57 -16.36
N GLU A 134 -6.50 -0.63 -16.69
CA GLU A 134 -7.43 -0.75 -17.82
C GLU A 134 -6.79 -0.33 -19.15
N LEU A 135 -5.81 0.58 -19.13
CA LEU A 135 -5.16 1.14 -20.32
C LEU A 135 -3.64 0.91 -20.34
N PRO A 136 -3.15 -0.34 -20.26
CA PRO A 136 -1.72 -0.63 -20.19
C PRO A 136 -0.94 -0.12 -21.42
N GLU A 137 -1.57 -0.06 -22.60
CA GLU A 137 -0.94 0.43 -23.83
C GLU A 137 -0.62 1.93 -23.80
N VAL A 138 -1.44 2.73 -23.13
CA VAL A 138 -1.25 4.18 -23.04
C VAL A 138 -0.12 4.51 -22.08
N PHE A 139 0.04 3.72 -21.01
CA PHE A 139 1.12 3.87 -20.03
C PHE A 139 2.38 3.06 -20.38
N ALA A 140 2.39 2.31 -21.49
CA ALA A 140 3.57 1.60 -21.97
C ALA A 140 4.65 2.57 -22.46
N VAL A 141 4.25 3.75 -22.94
CA VAL A 141 5.16 4.84 -23.27
C VAL A 141 5.30 5.70 -22.02
N ASN A 142 6.48 5.65 -21.37
CA ASN A 142 6.85 6.53 -20.25
C ASN A 142 7.07 7.99 -20.72
N ASP A 143 6.07 8.57 -21.36
CA ASP A 143 6.07 9.97 -21.76
C ASP A 143 5.53 10.81 -20.59
N VAL A 144 6.34 11.76 -20.15
CA VAL A 144 6.02 12.70 -19.07
C VAL A 144 4.74 13.49 -19.38
N GLN A 145 4.47 13.80 -20.65
CA GLN A 145 3.25 14.50 -21.04
C GLN A 145 2.00 13.63 -20.92
N VAL A 146 2.13 12.33 -21.20
CA VAL A 146 1.04 11.37 -21.02
C VAL A 146 0.76 11.23 -19.52
N GLN A 147 1.79 11.03 -18.71
CA GLN A 147 1.65 10.95 -17.25
C GLN A 147 1.01 12.20 -16.65
N ASP A 148 1.40 13.41 -17.07
CA ASP A 148 0.82 14.67 -16.59
C ASP A 148 -0.68 14.80 -16.96
N LYS A 149 -1.06 14.43 -18.18
CA LYS A 149 -2.47 14.44 -18.63
C LYS A 149 -3.33 13.50 -17.79
N TRP A 150 -2.87 12.27 -17.57
CA TRP A 150 -3.61 11.29 -16.77
C TRP A 150 -3.64 11.63 -15.29
N THR A 151 -2.58 12.29 -14.78
CA THR A 151 -2.55 12.82 -13.41
C THR A 151 -3.61 13.92 -13.25
N LYS A 152 -3.71 14.85 -14.19
CA LYS A 152 -4.76 15.88 -14.21
C LYS A 152 -6.15 15.28 -14.31
N LEU A 153 -6.34 14.28 -15.16
CA LEU A 153 -7.62 13.58 -15.30
C LEU A 153 -8.02 12.89 -13.99
N ALA A 154 -7.07 12.27 -13.28
CA ALA A 154 -7.35 11.64 -11.98
C ALA A 154 -7.84 12.66 -10.94
N PHE A 155 -7.22 13.86 -10.90
CA PHE A 155 -7.70 14.96 -10.05
C PHE A 155 -9.05 15.52 -10.49
N GLU A 156 -9.33 15.56 -11.79
CA GLU A 156 -10.60 16.03 -12.31
C GLU A 156 -11.74 15.06 -11.96
N VAL A 157 -11.51 13.75 -12.12
CA VAL A 157 -12.44 12.70 -11.71
C VAL A 157 -12.71 12.77 -10.22
N ASP A 158 -11.67 12.91 -9.39
CA ASP A 158 -11.84 13.06 -7.94
C ASP A 158 -12.72 14.28 -7.59
N ASN A 159 -12.46 15.44 -8.21
CA ASN A 159 -13.26 16.63 -8.00
C ASN A 159 -14.72 16.46 -8.44
N ILE A 160 -14.97 15.80 -9.57
CA ILE A 160 -16.32 15.50 -10.06
C ILE A 160 -17.05 14.58 -9.08
N ILE A 161 -16.38 13.55 -8.58
CA ILE A 161 -16.95 12.59 -7.63
C ILE A 161 -17.23 13.27 -6.28
N VAL A 162 -16.29 14.05 -5.74
CA VAL A 162 -16.50 14.81 -4.50
C VAL A 162 -17.69 15.76 -4.62
N LYS A 163 -17.84 16.46 -5.74
CA LYS A 163 -19.01 17.30 -6.03
C LYS A 163 -20.30 16.48 -6.13
N ALA A 164 -20.28 15.37 -6.87
CA ALA A 164 -21.45 14.51 -7.05
C ALA A 164 -21.91 13.89 -5.72
N VAL A 165 -20.98 13.48 -4.87
CA VAL A 165 -21.26 12.97 -3.51
C VAL A 165 -21.80 14.08 -2.61
N ALA A 166 -21.24 15.29 -2.68
CA ALA A 166 -21.74 16.43 -1.91
C ALA A 166 -23.16 16.84 -2.32
N GLU A 167 -23.48 16.77 -3.60
CA GLU A 167 -24.79 17.16 -4.15
C GLU A 167 -25.86 16.05 -4.01
N ASN A 168 -25.46 14.77 -4.09
CA ASN A 168 -26.39 13.62 -4.12
C ASN A 168 -26.11 12.58 -3.02
N SER A 169 -25.71 13.03 -1.82
CA SER A 169 -25.21 12.19 -0.72
C SER A 169 -26.16 11.08 -0.23
N LEU A 170 -27.43 11.14 -0.62
CA LEU A 170 -28.49 10.22 -0.18
C LEU A 170 -28.71 9.04 -1.13
N ASN A 171 -28.21 9.07 -2.38
CA ASN A 171 -28.49 8.03 -3.36
C ASN A 171 -27.29 7.67 -4.27
N PRO A 172 -26.71 6.47 -4.14
CA PRO A 172 -25.60 6.01 -4.96
C PRO A 172 -25.87 6.03 -6.48
N GLN A 173 -27.13 5.80 -6.87
CA GLN A 173 -27.51 5.79 -8.29
C GLN A 173 -27.50 7.19 -8.91
N ASP A 174 -27.83 8.23 -8.13
CA ASP A 174 -27.79 9.61 -8.59
C ASP A 174 -26.35 10.11 -8.70
N ILE A 175 -25.47 9.68 -7.77
CA ILE A 175 -24.02 9.95 -7.85
C ILE A 175 -23.45 9.36 -9.16
N GLU A 176 -23.73 8.09 -9.47
CA GLU A 176 -23.23 7.45 -10.70
C GLU A 176 -23.74 8.17 -11.97
N LYS A 177 -25.01 8.59 -11.96
CA LYS A 177 -25.64 9.27 -13.10
C LYS A 177 -25.03 10.66 -13.33
N VAL A 178 -24.76 11.43 -12.26
CA VAL A 178 -24.11 12.74 -12.34
C VAL A 178 -22.66 12.60 -12.81
N VAL A 179 -21.94 11.60 -12.31
CA VAL A 179 -20.56 11.30 -12.75
C VAL A 179 -20.54 10.93 -14.23
N LYS A 180 -21.44 10.04 -14.70
CA LYS A 180 -21.58 9.70 -16.13
C LYS A 180 -21.90 10.92 -17.01
N THR A 181 -22.80 11.78 -16.54
CA THR A 181 -23.22 12.97 -17.30
C THR A 181 -22.14 14.04 -17.35
N SER A 182 -21.30 14.14 -16.30
CA SER A 182 -20.24 15.15 -16.21
C SER A 182 -18.93 14.73 -16.89
N LEU A 183 -18.67 13.42 -17.02
CA LEU A 183 -17.48 12.87 -17.68
C LEU A 183 -17.66 12.65 -19.19
N LEU A 184 -18.89 12.68 -19.70
CA LEU A 184 -19.18 12.60 -21.13
C LEU A 184 -19.48 14.01 -21.67
N PRO A 185 -18.81 14.46 -22.76
CA PRO A 185 -19.13 15.73 -23.41
C PRO A 185 -20.50 15.73 -24.08
#